data_AF-A0A6I6C597-F1
#
_entry.id   AF-A0A6I6C597-F1
#
_cell.length_a   1.000
_cell.length_b   1.000
_cell.length_c   1.000
_cell.angle_alpha   90.00
_cell.angle_beta   90.00
_cell.angle_gamma   90.00
#
_symmetry.space_group_name_H-M   'P 1'
#
loop_
_entity.id
_entity.type
_entity.pdbx_description
1 polymer ?
#
loop_
_entity_poly.entity_id
_entity_poly.type
_entity_poly.pdbx_seq_one_letter_code
_entity_poly.pdbx_strand_id
1 'polypeptide(L)'
;MHLKKIVVENFITPGKQIFEFDDTQTLVAGEFYGLEELPIINELLNGGWKRSTASFEKYYPKFARKIKNMDLKIDALIVLKDEELAELNKFAIKMVGRNQKSIAWYYSIHCYYPYIFPIITLTPAEFPTQDTSFALGSHYEKFHKPNLTKRDLLTVGGLNAIGLFREIFFEYRQMPVRASQLQTHKRYLDVIKSTFRYDEEFLRKIGDVLYQIEDGDIIQYGDQHDFYFRNEKVKEFLDNIPLFRENKTVQYDFSELLFDFYFKELQWSYSIKTANDIYEIKRVIFDLNCTRAITAPDFIAKFKFELNIPKNMMIRNFKKNFIEDKVDPILFKEDIEIVNMFDDKAKLYDLDVIDDEKEMNNLNVIKPSIKQDKDILLEEKNDKIKLAQKKEQEAKELKKKLRRERAILLKEQREKFRLQEVEAKKKASADRAQNRKRQKEQINIKKRPTI
;
A
#
# COMPACT_ATOMS: atom_id res chain seq x y z
N MET A 1 -39.31 3.21 -21.54
CA MET A 1 -37.97 2.80 -21.96
C MET A 1 -37.82 1.34 -21.63
N HIS A 2 -37.27 0.55 -22.53
CA HIS A 2 -37.03 -0.89 -22.31
C HIS A 2 -35.57 -1.22 -22.55
N LEU A 3 -34.99 -2.03 -21.66
CA LEU A 3 -33.66 -2.57 -21.84
C LEU A 3 -33.74 -3.90 -22.59
N LYS A 4 -32.96 -4.06 -23.66
CA LYS A 4 -32.94 -5.25 -24.51
C LYS A 4 -31.73 -6.14 -24.26
N LYS A 5 -30.58 -5.53 -24.03
CA LYS A 5 -29.30 -6.23 -23.90
C LYS A 5 -28.34 -5.44 -23.04
N ILE A 6 -27.58 -6.12 -22.19
CA ILE A 6 -26.43 -5.56 -21.49
C ILE A 6 -25.20 -6.33 -21.94
N VAL A 7 -24.15 -5.61 -22.32
CA VAL A 7 -22.82 -6.15 -22.58
C VAL A 7 -21.87 -5.51 -21.59
N VAL A 8 -21.15 -6.33 -20.85
CA VAL A 8 -20.23 -5.90 -19.81
C VAL A 8 -18.85 -6.43 -20.15
N GLU A 9 -17.84 -5.57 -20.08
CA GLU A 9 -16.43 -5.93 -20.27
C GLU A 9 -15.66 -5.48 -19.04
N ASN A 10 -14.90 -6.40 -18.44
CA ASN A 10 -14.04 -6.14 -17.28
C ASN A 10 -14.75 -5.38 -16.15
N PHE A 11 -15.80 -5.96 -15.58
CA PHE A 11 -16.55 -5.38 -14.47
C PHE A 11 -16.62 -6.41 -13.34
N ILE A 12 -15.98 -6.12 -12.21
CA ILE A 12 -15.74 -7.03 -11.08
C ILE A 12 -14.93 -8.26 -11.51
N THR A 13 -15.49 -9.07 -12.41
CA THR A 13 -14.85 -10.18 -13.09
C THR A 13 -14.25 -9.74 -14.45
N PRO A 14 -12.96 -10.06 -14.73
CA PRO A 14 -12.35 -9.85 -16.04
C PRO A 14 -13.08 -10.58 -17.19
N GLY A 15 -12.99 -10.02 -18.40
CA GLY A 15 -13.57 -10.61 -19.60
C GLY A 15 -14.95 -10.04 -19.95
N LYS A 16 -15.64 -10.71 -20.87
CA LYS A 16 -16.89 -10.22 -21.45
C LYS A 16 -18.09 -11.02 -20.96
N GLN A 17 -19.15 -10.31 -20.58
CA GLN A 17 -20.43 -10.88 -20.16
C GLN A 17 -21.57 -10.25 -20.96
N ILE A 18 -22.60 -11.03 -21.26
CA ILE A 18 -23.73 -10.64 -22.08
C ILE A 18 -25.01 -11.09 -21.40
N PHE A 19 -25.96 -10.18 -21.21
CA PHE A 19 -27.28 -10.44 -20.66
C PHE A 19 -28.36 -9.97 -21.64
N GLU A 20 -29.32 -10.82 -21.99
CA GLU A 20 -30.38 -10.54 -22.95
C GLU A 20 -31.75 -10.61 -22.30
N PHE A 21 -32.59 -9.61 -22.57
CA PHE A 21 -33.87 -9.38 -21.91
C PHE A 21 -35.01 -9.34 -22.92
N ASP A 22 -36.17 -9.83 -22.51
CA ASP A 22 -37.41 -9.69 -23.28
C ASP A 22 -38.10 -8.33 -23.05
N ASP A 23 -39.25 -8.14 -23.70
CA ASP A 23 -40.06 -6.92 -23.56
C ASP A 23 -40.60 -6.71 -22.13
N THR A 24 -40.71 -7.78 -21.35
CA THR A 24 -41.14 -7.75 -19.94
C THR A 24 -40.00 -7.47 -18.96
N GLN A 25 -38.79 -7.18 -19.48
CA GLN A 25 -37.56 -6.99 -18.71
C GLN A 25 -37.11 -8.25 -17.95
N THR A 26 -37.52 -9.43 -18.42
CA THR A 26 -37.10 -10.72 -17.87
C THR A 26 -35.84 -11.20 -18.58
N LEU A 27 -34.84 -11.66 -17.82
CA LEU A 27 -33.63 -12.25 -18.37
C LEU A 27 -33.95 -13.57 -19.08
N VAL A 28 -33.65 -13.65 -20.38
CA VAL A 28 -33.98 -14.82 -21.22
C VAL A 28 -32.77 -15.60 -21.69
N ALA A 29 -31.63 -14.94 -21.91
CA ALA A 29 -30.40 -15.57 -22.40
C ALA A 29 -29.17 -14.75 -22.01
N GLY A 30 -27.98 -15.31 -22.24
CA GLY A 30 -26.72 -14.61 -22.01
C GLY A 30 -25.51 -15.52 -21.88
N GLU A 31 -24.34 -14.90 -21.92
CA GLU A 31 -23.03 -15.50 -21.63
C GLU A 31 -22.46 -14.76 -20.43
N PHE A 32 -22.54 -15.32 -19.22
CA PHE A 32 -22.09 -14.64 -18.01
C PHE A 32 -21.53 -15.64 -17.00
N TYR A 33 -20.70 -15.13 -16.09
CA TYR A 33 -20.02 -15.95 -15.07
C TYR A 33 -20.83 -16.11 -13.79
N GLY A 34 -21.90 -15.34 -13.62
CA GLY A 34 -22.82 -15.41 -12.49
C GLY A 34 -23.89 -14.32 -12.56
N LEU A 35 -24.92 -14.42 -11.72
CA LEU A 35 -26.00 -13.43 -11.62
C LEU A 35 -25.78 -12.40 -10.51
N GLU A 36 -24.74 -12.56 -9.70
CA GLU A 36 -24.45 -11.71 -8.53
C GLU A 36 -24.11 -10.27 -8.94
N GLU A 37 -23.51 -10.07 -10.11
CA GLU A 37 -23.14 -8.76 -10.64
C GLU A 37 -24.34 -8.00 -11.23
N LEU A 38 -25.36 -8.72 -11.70
CA LEU A 38 -26.49 -8.12 -12.43
C LEU A 38 -27.31 -7.11 -11.59
N PRO A 39 -27.60 -7.35 -10.29
CA PRO A 39 -28.20 -6.34 -9.42
C PRO A 39 -27.36 -5.05 -9.31
N ILE A 40 -26.03 -5.18 -9.24
CA ILE A 40 -25.11 -4.05 -9.14
C ILE A 40 -25.11 -3.27 -10.46
N ILE A 41 -25.04 -3.98 -11.59
CA ILE A 41 -25.15 -3.38 -12.92
C ILE A 41 -26.48 -2.63 -13.06
N ASN A 42 -27.59 -3.22 -12.61
CA ASN A 42 -28.90 -2.58 -12.65
C ASN A 42 -28.96 -1.31 -11.78
N GLU A 43 -28.38 -1.35 -10.58
CA GLU A 43 -28.27 -0.15 -9.73
C GLU A 43 -27.48 0.96 -10.43
N LEU A 44 -26.36 0.61 -11.08
CA LEU A 44 -25.56 1.56 -11.85
C LEU A 44 -26.35 2.15 -13.01
N LEU A 45 -26.99 1.32 -13.84
CA LEU A 45 -27.81 1.79 -14.96
C LEU A 45 -28.95 2.71 -14.49
N ASN A 46 -29.52 2.43 -13.31
CA ASN A 46 -30.56 3.25 -12.67
C ASN A 46 -30.04 4.52 -11.97
N GLY A 47 -28.80 4.95 -12.28
CA GLY A 47 -28.22 6.19 -11.80
C GLY A 47 -27.36 6.07 -10.54
N GLY A 48 -27.12 4.85 -10.04
CA GLY A 48 -26.22 4.58 -8.92
C GLY A 48 -24.79 5.09 -9.17
N TRP A 49 -24.38 5.19 -10.43
CA TRP A 49 -23.09 5.77 -10.84
C TRP A 49 -22.86 7.19 -10.31
N LYS A 50 -23.92 7.97 -10.03
CA LYS A 50 -23.81 9.33 -9.47
C LYS A 50 -23.01 9.36 -8.16
N ARG A 51 -23.11 8.29 -7.37
CA ARG A 51 -22.39 8.13 -6.08
C ARG A 51 -20.91 7.78 -6.26
N SER A 52 -20.50 7.38 -7.46
CA SER A 52 -19.14 6.91 -7.77
C SER A 52 -18.50 7.68 -8.90
N THR A 53 -18.95 8.92 -9.14
CA THR A 53 -18.40 9.79 -10.17
C THR A 53 -16.95 10.22 -9.91
N ALA A 54 -16.42 10.03 -8.70
CA ALA A 54 -15.03 10.32 -8.38
C ALA A 54 -14.08 9.23 -8.91
N SER A 55 -14.47 7.96 -8.80
CA SER A 55 -13.71 6.80 -9.26
C SER A 55 -14.60 5.56 -9.33
N PHE A 56 -14.38 4.72 -10.33
CA PHE A 56 -15.04 3.43 -10.51
C PHE A 56 -14.19 2.24 -10.02
N GLU A 57 -13.12 2.51 -9.28
CA GLU A 57 -12.13 1.51 -8.81
C GLU A 57 -12.77 0.27 -8.17
N LYS A 58 -13.81 0.45 -7.36
CA LYS A 58 -14.50 -0.66 -6.68
C LYS A 58 -15.17 -1.65 -7.63
N TYR A 59 -15.47 -1.24 -8.85
CA TYR A 59 -16.08 -2.07 -9.89
C TYR A 59 -15.04 -2.59 -10.88
N TYR A 60 -13.81 -2.10 -10.80
CA TYR A 60 -12.74 -2.44 -11.72
C TYR A 60 -12.09 -3.77 -11.32
N PRO A 61 -11.99 -4.75 -12.23
CA PRO A 61 -11.35 -6.01 -11.92
C PRO A 61 -9.89 -5.81 -11.53
N LYS A 62 -9.48 -6.55 -10.50
CA LYS A 62 -8.08 -6.57 -10.05
C LYS A 62 -7.31 -7.55 -10.93
N PHE A 63 -6.85 -7.07 -12.09
CA PHE A 63 -6.04 -7.86 -13.00
C PHE A 63 -4.71 -8.24 -12.34
N ALA A 64 -4.34 -9.53 -12.38
CA ALA A 64 -3.04 -9.99 -11.88
C ALA A 64 -1.86 -9.46 -12.72
N ARG A 65 -2.09 -9.13 -14.00
CA ARG A 65 -1.09 -8.59 -14.95
C ARG A 65 -1.76 -7.62 -15.94
N LYS A 66 -0.96 -6.71 -16.51
CA LYS A 66 -1.44 -5.78 -17.55
C LYS A 66 -1.82 -6.54 -18.83
N ILE A 67 -3.06 -6.37 -19.29
CA ILE A 67 -3.56 -6.95 -20.55
C ILE A 67 -3.82 -5.84 -21.59
N LYS A 68 -3.99 -6.23 -22.85
CA LYS A 68 -4.08 -5.28 -23.98
C LYS A 68 -5.32 -4.37 -23.91
N ASN A 69 -6.44 -4.88 -23.40
CA ASN A 69 -7.66 -4.10 -23.15
C ASN A 69 -8.10 -4.32 -21.70
N MET A 70 -7.86 -3.33 -20.86
CA MET A 70 -8.28 -3.35 -19.46
C MET A 70 -9.51 -2.47 -19.23
N ASP A 71 -10.03 -1.79 -20.24
CA ASP A 71 -11.13 -0.85 -20.03
C ASP A 71 -12.35 -1.56 -19.45
N LEU A 72 -13.00 -0.91 -18.48
CA LEU A 72 -14.26 -1.39 -17.91
C LEU A 72 -15.39 -0.76 -18.68
N LYS A 73 -16.26 -1.58 -19.25
CA LYS A 73 -17.39 -1.13 -20.07
C LYS A 73 -18.68 -1.79 -19.66
N ILE A 74 -19.75 -1.00 -19.55
CA ILE A 74 -21.12 -1.48 -19.41
C ILE A 74 -21.93 -0.80 -20.51
N ASP A 75 -22.33 -1.55 -21.53
CA ASP A 75 -23.20 -1.07 -22.61
C ASP A 75 -24.58 -1.69 -22.46
N ALA A 76 -25.61 -0.85 -22.30
CA ALA A 76 -27.01 -1.27 -22.31
C ALA A 76 -27.68 -0.79 -23.60
N LEU A 77 -28.20 -1.72 -24.40
CA LEU A 77 -29.09 -1.39 -25.51
C LEU A 77 -30.48 -1.07 -24.95
N ILE A 78 -30.90 0.18 -25.10
CA ILE A 78 -32.19 0.68 -24.66
C ILE A 78 -33.05 1.07 -25.86
N VAL A 79 -34.35 0.91 -25.73
CA VAL A 79 -35.35 1.33 -26.71
C VAL A 79 -36.25 2.37 -26.05
N LEU A 80 -36.25 3.56 -26.62
CA LEU A 80 -37.08 4.68 -26.20
C LEU A 80 -38.49 4.51 -26.76
N LYS A 81 -39.51 4.94 -26.01
CA LYS A 81 -40.85 5.16 -26.57
C LYS A 81 -40.90 6.51 -27.29
N ASP A 82 -41.88 6.71 -28.17
CA ASP A 82 -42.04 7.97 -28.92
C ASP A 82 -42.08 9.20 -28.01
N GLU A 83 -42.75 9.10 -26.86
CA GLU A 83 -42.82 10.16 -25.84
C GLU A 83 -41.45 10.47 -25.23
N GLU A 84 -40.62 9.45 -25.00
CA GLU A 84 -39.28 9.57 -24.42
C GLU A 84 -38.29 10.14 -25.44
N LEU A 85 -38.44 9.74 -26.71
CA LEU A 85 -37.69 10.34 -27.83
C LEU A 85 -38.07 11.80 -28.02
N ALA A 86 -39.35 12.15 -27.92
CA ALA A 86 -39.82 13.54 -28.00
C ALA A 86 -39.20 14.40 -26.88
N GLU A 87 -39.04 13.85 -25.67
CA GLU A 87 -38.36 14.53 -24.59
C GLU A 87 -36.84 14.64 -24.78
N LEU A 88 -36.17 13.58 -25.23
CA LEU A 88 -34.76 13.65 -25.61
C LEU A 88 -34.56 14.78 -26.64
N ASN A 89 -35.48 14.91 -27.61
CA ASN A 89 -35.45 15.95 -28.63
C ASN A 89 -35.61 17.37 -28.06
N LYS A 90 -36.31 17.58 -26.94
CA LYS A 90 -36.37 18.89 -26.27
C LYS A 90 -34.97 19.37 -25.81
N PHE A 91 -34.08 18.44 -25.47
CA PHE A 91 -32.69 18.74 -25.11
C PHE A 91 -31.79 18.77 -26.35
N ALA A 92 -31.92 17.76 -27.23
CA ALA A 92 -31.07 17.61 -28.41
C ALA A 92 -31.14 18.82 -29.34
N ILE A 93 -32.33 19.39 -29.60
CA ILE A 93 -32.47 20.57 -30.47
C ILE A 93 -31.61 21.74 -29.95
N LYS A 94 -31.55 21.95 -28.63
CA LYS A 94 -30.74 23.04 -28.04
C LYS A 94 -29.24 22.81 -28.20
N MET A 95 -28.81 21.56 -28.28
CA MET A 95 -27.40 21.17 -28.33
C MET A 95 -26.86 21.05 -29.76
N VAL A 96 -27.64 20.43 -30.65
CA VAL A 96 -27.24 20.07 -32.02
C VAL A 96 -28.12 20.67 -33.12
N GLY A 97 -29.18 21.41 -32.77
CA GLY A 97 -30.03 22.13 -33.73
C GLY A 97 -30.99 21.27 -34.55
N ARG A 98 -31.11 19.97 -34.26
CA ARG A 98 -31.97 19.02 -34.99
C ARG A 98 -32.56 17.94 -34.09
N ASN A 99 -33.68 17.38 -34.54
CA ASN A 99 -34.27 16.20 -33.93
C ASN A 99 -33.44 14.95 -34.22
N GLN A 100 -33.33 14.12 -33.20
CA GLN A 100 -32.83 12.75 -33.27
C GLN A 100 -33.95 11.82 -33.74
N LYS A 101 -33.58 10.79 -34.50
CA LYS A 101 -34.51 9.82 -35.10
C LYS A 101 -34.44 8.43 -34.48
N SER A 102 -33.29 8.06 -33.91
CA SER A 102 -33.03 6.73 -33.36
C SER A 102 -33.96 6.49 -32.19
N ILE A 103 -34.61 5.34 -32.21
CA ILE A 103 -35.45 4.84 -31.12
C ILE A 103 -34.58 3.96 -30.21
N ALA A 104 -33.63 3.23 -30.80
CA ALA A 104 -32.65 2.43 -30.06
C ALA A 104 -31.33 3.19 -29.81
N TRP A 105 -30.86 3.14 -28.57
CA TRP A 105 -29.64 3.80 -28.11
C TRP A 105 -28.80 2.86 -27.25
N TYR A 106 -27.47 2.99 -27.34
CA TYR A 106 -26.54 2.43 -26.37
C TYR A 106 -26.38 3.41 -25.22
N TYR A 107 -26.82 3.01 -24.05
CA TYR A 107 -26.50 3.66 -22.79
C TYR A 107 -25.24 3.01 -22.21
N SER A 108 -24.12 3.72 -22.34
CA SER A 108 -22.79 3.21 -22.04
C SER A 108 -22.22 3.87 -20.80
N ILE A 109 -21.61 3.08 -19.92
CA ILE A 109 -20.72 3.53 -18.84
C ILE A 109 -19.34 2.93 -19.14
N HIS A 110 -18.37 3.76 -19.47
CA HIS A 110 -17.05 3.33 -19.91
C HIS A 110 -15.96 3.99 -19.08
N CYS A 111 -15.09 3.20 -18.46
CA CYS A 111 -13.90 3.66 -17.75
C CYS A 111 -12.66 3.28 -18.53
N TYR A 112 -11.95 4.29 -19.02
CA TYR A 112 -10.70 4.13 -19.76
C TYR A 112 -9.54 3.95 -18.77
N TYR A 113 -8.78 2.88 -18.93
CA TYR A 113 -7.57 2.64 -18.14
C TYR A 113 -6.43 3.55 -18.64
N PRO A 114 -5.61 4.18 -17.76
CA PRO A 114 -5.54 4.02 -16.30
C PRO A 114 -6.36 5.04 -15.49
N TYR A 115 -7.28 5.76 -16.11
CA TYR A 115 -7.95 6.91 -15.51
C TYR A 115 -9.13 6.54 -14.59
N ILE A 116 -9.71 5.35 -14.78
CA ILE A 116 -10.74 4.70 -13.91
C ILE A 116 -11.88 5.68 -13.55
N PHE A 117 -12.18 6.58 -14.48
CA PHE A 117 -13.23 7.58 -14.39
C PHE A 117 -14.37 7.18 -15.33
N PRO A 118 -15.63 7.11 -14.85
CA PRO A 118 -16.77 6.72 -15.67
C PRO A 118 -17.13 7.80 -16.68
N ILE A 119 -17.18 7.44 -17.95
CA ILE A 119 -17.74 8.25 -19.04
C ILE A 119 -19.06 7.62 -19.47
N ILE A 120 -20.12 8.41 -19.32
CA ILE A 120 -21.50 7.98 -19.41
C ILE A 120 -22.16 8.66 -20.61
N THR A 121 -22.52 7.85 -21.60
CA THR A 121 -22.98 8.34 -22.90
C THR A 121 -24.23 7.61 -23.37
N LEU A 122 -25.02 8.31 -24.18
CA LEU A 122 -26.07 7.78 -25.03
C LEU A 122 -25.58 7.87 -26.47
N THR A 123 -25.42 6.73 -27.13
CA THR A 123 -24.97 6.66 -28.53
C THR A 123 -26.08 6.05 -29.39
N PRO A 124 -26.47 6.67 -30.51
CA PRO A 124 -27.52 6.13 -31.38
C PRO A 124 -27.13 4.76 -31.96
N ALA A 125 -28.03 3.79 -31.88
CA ALA A 125 -27.79 2.44 -32.41
C ALA A 125 -28.26 2.27 -33.86
N GLU A 126 -29.28 3.02 -34.29
CA GLU A 126 -29.91 2.87 -35.61
C GLU A 126 -29.32 3.82 -36.66
N PHE A 127 -29.19 5.11 -36.32
CA PHE A 127 -28.74 6.13 -37.26
C PHE A 127 -27.46 6.84 -36.77
N PRO A 128 -26.33 6.12 -36.61
CA PRO A 128 -25.12 6.66 -35.99
C PRO A 128 -24.47 7.84 -36.73
N THR A 129 -24.76 8.01 -38.02
CA THR A 129 -24.27 9.12 -38.83
C THR A 129 -25.23 10.32 -38.88
N GLN A 130 -26.53 10.11 -38.61
CA GLN A 130 -27.54 11.16 -38.65
C GLN A 130 -27.85 11.73 -37.27
N ASP A 131 -27.77 10.90 -36.25
CA ASP A 131 -27.98 11.29 -34.86
C ASP A 131 -26.64 11.53 -34.16
N THR A 132 -26.70 12.12 -32.98
CA THR A 132 -25.52 12.56 -32.25
C THR A 132 -25.49 11.92 -30.87
N SER A 133 -24.31 11.46 -30.46
CA SER A 133 -24.10 10.97 -29.10
C SER A 133 -24.22 12.10 -28.08
N PHE A 134 -24.80 11.79 -26.93
CA PHE A 134 -24.94 12.70 -25.80
C PHE A 134 -24.23 12.13 -24.58
N ALA A 135 -23.62 13.00 -23.78
CA ALA A 135 -23.21 12.59 -22.43
C ALA A 135 -24.32 12.83 -21.41
N LEU A 136 -24.28 12.06 -20.32
CA LEU A 136 -25.22 12.17 -19.21
C LEU A 136 -24.54 12.67 -17.94
N GLY A 137 -25.16 13.66 -17.29
CA GLY A 137 -24.75 14.21 -15.99
C GLY A 137 -23.73 15.35 -16.06
N SER A 138 -23.61 16.09 -14.95
CA SER A 138 -22.74 17.28 -14.81
C SER A 138 -21.35 16.99 -14.24
N HIS A 139 -21.06 15.74 -13.89
CA HIS A 139 -19.81 15.34 -13.24
C HIS A 139 -18.55 15.55 -14.08
N TYR A 140 -18.68 15.83 -15.38
CA TYR A 140 -17.58 16.22 -16.26
C TYR A 140 -17.10 17.66 -16.02
N GLU A 141 -17.95 18.53 -15.46
CA GLU A 141 -17.60 19.93 -15.16
C GLU A 141 -16.37 20.04 -14.26
N LYS A 142 -16.10 19.05 -13.42
CA LYS A 142 -14.92 19.02 -12.53
C LYS A 142 -13.60 18.99 -13.29
N PHE A 143 -13.58 18.51 -14.54
CA PHE A 143 -12.40 18.56 -15.41
C PHE A 143 -12.30 19.87 -16.17
N HIS A 144 -13.41 20.61 -16.26
CA HIS A 144 -13.46 21.94 -16.85
C HIS A 144 -13.26 23.06 -15.82
N LYS A 145 -13.49 22.78 -14.53
CA LYS A 145 -13.28 23.69 -13.39
C LYS A 145 -11.83 23.59 -12.88
N PRO A 146 -11.20 24.70 -12.46
CA PRO A 146 -9.86 24.67 -11.88
C PRO A 146 -9.88 24.21 -10.41
N ASN A 147 -9.05 23.21 -10.10
CA ASN A 147 -8.51 22.78 -8.80
C ASN A 147 -9.43 22.11 -7.75
N LEU A 148 -9.15 20.83 -7.43
CA LEU A 148 -9.50 20.22 -6.14
C LEU A 148 -8.76 20.95 -5.00
N THR A 149 -9.40 21.09 -3.83
CA THR A 149 -8.71 21.70 -2.69
C THR A 149 -7.68 20.73 -2.10
N LYS A 150 -6.61 21.27 -1.52
CA LYS A 150 -5.58 20.50 -0.83
C LYS A 150 -6.18 19.54 0.21
N ARG A 151 -7.22 20.01 0.91
CA ARG A 151 -7.93 19.24 1.93
C ARG A 151 -8.63 18.02 1.35
N ASP A 152 -9.23 18.15 0.17
CA ASP A 152 -9.91 17.05 -0.50
C ASP A 152 -8.91 15.98 -0.96
N LEU A 153 -7.76 16.40 -1.51
CA LEU A 153 -6.68 15.50 -1.93
C LEU A 153 -6.13 14.67 -0.75
N LEU A 154 -5.84 15.33 0.37
CA LEU A 154 -5.36 14.66 1.58
C LEU A 154 -6.41 13.67 2.13
N THR A 155 -7.68 14.08 2.14
CA THR A 155 -8.76 13.21 2.66
C THR A 155 -8.94 11.97 1.78
N VAL A 156 -8.96 12.13 0.46
CA VAL A 156 -9.13 10.99 -0.47
C VAL A 156 -7.93 10.06 -0.44
N GLY A 157 -6.70 10.59 -0.49
CA GLY A 157 -5.48 9.79 -0.38
C GLY A 157 -5.42 9.01 0.94
N GLY A 158 -5.85 9.65 2.03
CA GLY A 158 -5.84 9.03 3.34
C GLY A 158 -6.87 7.91 3.49
N LEU A 159 -8.07 8.08 2.93
CA LEU A 159 -9.09 7.01 2.92
C LEU A 159 -8.60 5.77 2.15
N ASN A 160 -7.87 5.95 1.05
CA ASN A 160 -7.26 4.84 0.32
C ASN A 160 -6.18 4.15 1.17
N ALA A 161 -5.31 4.92 1.83
CA ALA A 161 -4.26 4.39 2.70
C ALA A 161 -4.82 3.57 3.88
N ILE A 162 -5.96 4.00 4.44
CA ILE A 162 -6.68 3.25 5.49
C ILE A 162 -7.09 1.85 5.04
N GLY A 163 -7.53 1.72 3.78
CA GLY A 163 -7.81 0.42 3.17
C GLY A 163 -6.57 -0.50 3.19
N LEU A 164 -5.43 0.03 2.77
CA LEU A 164 -4.15 -0.70 2.72
C LEU A 164 -3.63 -1.05 4.11
N PHE A 165 -3.75 -0.16 5.09
CA PHE A 165 -3.41 -0.46 6.50
C PHE A 165 -4.23 -1.61 7.05
N ARG A 166 -5.50 -1.71 6.66
CA ARG A 166 -6.37 -2.82 7.08
C ARG A 166 -5.92 -4.15 6.49
N GLU A 167 -5.47 -4.16 5.24
CA GLU A 167 -4.92 -5.36 4.60
C GLU A 167 -3.64 -5.82 5.30
N ILE A 168 -2.69 -4.91 5.52
CA ILE A 168 -1.45 -5.21 6.26
C ILE A 168 -1.73 -5.66 7.68
N PHE A 169 -2.75 -5.12 8.37
CA PHE A 169 -3.13 -5.62 9.69
C PHE A 169 -3.46 -7.12 9.67
N PHE A 170 -4.20 -7.60 8.66
CA PHE A 170 -4.52 -9.02 8.56
C PHE A 170 -3.32 -9.87 8.14
N GLU A 171 -2.45 -9.35 7.29
CA GLU A 171 -1.18 -10.00 6.94
C GLU A 171 -0.30 -10.16 8.18
N TYR A 172 -0.04 -9.07 8.90
CA TYR A 172 0.80 -9.07 10.10
C TYR A 172 0.18 -9.91 11.23
N ARG A 173 -1.15 -10.00 11.29
CA ARG A 173 -1.83 -10.89 12.25
C ARG A 173 -1.50 -12.37 12.03
N GLN A 174 -1.25 -12.77 10.79
CA GLN A 174 -0.91 -14.14 10.42
C GLN A 174 0.61 -14.42 10.47
N MET A 175 1.42 -13.38 10.64
CA MET A 175 2.88 -13.50 10.67
C MET A 175 3.36 -14.33 11.89
N PRO A 176 4.24 -15.32 11.70
CA PRO A 176 4.81 -16.07 12.80
C PRO A 176 5.82 -15.20 13.58
N VAL A 177 5.59 -15.03 14.89
CA VAL A 177 6.42 -14.18 15.75
C VAL A 177 7.00 -14.97 16.92
N ARG A 178 8.26 -14.68 17.28
CA ARG A 178 8.93 -15.29 18.44
C ARG A 178 8.20 -14.91 19.74
N ALA A 179 8.15 -15.82 20.71
CA ALA A 179 7.46 -15.60 22.00
C ALA A 179 7.91 -14.32 22.73
N SER A 180 9.19 -13.94 22.61
CA SER A 180 9.74 -12.71 23.20
C SER A 180 9.23 -11.42 22.57
N GLN A 181 8.69 -11.48 21.34
CA GLN A 181 8.20 -10.34 20.57
C GLN A 181 6.66 -10.28 20.51
N LEU A 182 5.98 -11.32 20.98
CA LEU A 182 4.52 -11.47 20.88
C LEU A 182 3.76 -10.28 21.49
N GLN A 183 4.22 -9.78 22.65
CA GLN A 183 3.55 -8.66 23.33
C GLN A 183 3.71 -7.35 22.53
N THR A 184 4.90 -7.10 22.00
CA THR A 184 5.16 -5.93 21.15
C THR A 184 4.38 -6.00 19.84
N HIS A 185 4.31 -7.19 19.23
CA HIS A 185 3.54 -7.44 18.02
C HIS A 185 2.04 -7.18 18.21
N LYS A 186 1.46 -7.67 19.31
CA LYS A 186 0.05 -7.38 19.64
C LYS A 186 -0.23 -5.89 19.79
N ARG A 187 0.63 -5.18 20.55
CA ARG A 187 0.51 -3.72 20.71
C ARG A 187 0.66 -3.01 19.37
N TYR A 188 1.49 -3.52 18.46
CA TYR A 188 1.67 -2.93 17.14
C TYR A 188 0.44 -3.14 16.25
N LEU A 189 -0.13 -4.35 16.23
CA LEU A 189 -1.39 -4.64 15.56
C LEU A 189 -2.53 -3.74 16.08
N ASP A 190 -2.58 -3.45 17.37
CA ASP A 190 -3.56 -2.53 17.94
C ASP A 190 -3.38 -1.09 17.41
N VAL A 191 -2.14 -0.65 17.19
CA VAL A 191 -1.86 0.67 16.59
C VAL A 191 -2.36 0.71 15.15
N ILE A 192 -2.05 -0.29 14.31
CA ILE A 192 -2.55 -0.36 12.94
C ILE A 192 -4.08 -0.45 12.93
N LYS A 193 -4.68 -1.26 13.84
CA LYS A 193 -6.13 -1.36 13.98
C LYS A 193 -6.80 -0.03 14.32
N SER A 194 -6.11 0.81 15.08
CA SER A 194 -6.63 2.12 15.48
C SER A 194 -6.77 3.07 14.29
N THR A 195 -5.93 2.96 13.26
CA THR A 195 -5.97 3.86 12.10
C THR A 195 -7.25 3.72 11.28
N PHE A 196 -7.78 2.50 11.15
CA PHE A 196 -9.03 2.25 10.41
C PHE A 196 -10.28 2.11 11.29
N ARG A 197 -10.13 1.97 12.61
CA ARG A 197 -11.27 2.03 13.56
C ARG A 197 -11.69 3.47 13.87
N TYR A 198 -10.72 4.38 13.87
CA TYR A 198 -10.90 5.81 14.14
C TYR A 198 -10.33 6.62 12.96
N ASP A 199 -10.76 6.25 11.76
CA ASP A 199 -10.30 6.81 10.48
C ASP A 199 -10.45 8.33 10.41
N GLU A 200 -11.60 8.89 10.77
CA GLU A 200 -11.82 10.34 10.73
C GLU A 200 -10.84 11.10 11.64
N GLU A 201 -10.58 10.59 12.84
CA GLU A 201 -9.66 11.22 13.79
C GLU A 201 -8.21 11.09 13.34
N PHE A 202 -7.85 9.92 12.83
CA PHE A 202 -6.53 9.66 12.25
C PHE A 202 -6.27 10.60 11.07
N LEU A 203 -7.18 10.64 10.09
CA LEU A 203 -7.10 11.50 8.90
C LEU A 203 -7.06 12.98 9.24
N ARG A 204 -7.84 13.43 10.23
CA ARG A 204 -7.75 14.80 10.70
C ARG A 204 -6.37 15.12 11.25
N LYS A 205 -5.85 14.30 12.18
CA LYS A 205 -4.56 14.55 12.83
C LYS A 205 -3.39 14.54 11.84
N ILE A 206 -3.33 13.56 10.95
CA ILE A 206 -2.26 13.49 9.96
C ILE A 206 -2.47 14.48 8.81
N GLY A 207 -3.72 14.73 8.43
CA GLY A 207 -4.09 15.71 7.41
C GLY A 207 -3.69 17.14 7.82
N ASP A 208 -3.88 17.51 9.08
CA ASP A 208 -3.46 18.81 9.62
C ASP A 208 -1.92 18.98 9.54
N VAL A 209 -1.17 17.90 9.76
CA VAL A 209 0.30 17.89 9.62
C VAL A 209 0.71 18.08 8.16
N LEU A 210 0.11 17.31 7.25
CA LEU A 210 0.42 17.36 5.81
C LEU A 210 -0.05 18.67 5.15
N TYR A 211 -1.12 19.27 5.64
CA TYR A 211 -1.63 20.54 5.14
C TYR A 211 -0.63 21.69 5.31
N GLN A 212 0.26 21.59 6.30
CA GLN A 212 1.30 22.59 6.58
C GLN A 212 2.53 22.48 5.66
N ILE A 213 2.71 21.38 4.94
CA ILE A 213 3.83 21.18 3.99
C ILE A 213 3.50 21.89 2.68
N GLU A 214 4.43 22.63 2.08
CA GLU A 214 4.16 23.33 0.82
C GLU A 214 3.84 22.37 -0.34
N ASP A 215 2.87 22.73 -1.19
CA ASP A 215 2.45 21.91 -2.34
C ASP A 215 3.61 21.65 -3.31
N GLY A 216 4.47 22.66 -3.53
CA GLY A 216 5.64 22.56 -4.41
C GLY A 216 6.67 21.55 -3.92
N ASP A 217 6.85 21.45 -2.60
CA ASP A 217 7.78 20.51 -1.99
C ASP A 217 7.26 19.07 -2.05
N ILE A 218 5.95 18.86 -1.84
CA ILE A 218 5.31 17.54 -2.03
C ILE A 218 5.47 17.06 -3.47
N ILE A 219 5.35 17.95 -4.46
CA ILE A 219 5.53 17.60 -5.88
C ILE A 219 6.98 17.21 -6.16
N GLN A 220 7.95 17.95 -5.63
CA GLN A 220 9.37 17.75 -5.94
C GLN A 220 10.02 16.58 -5.17
N TYR A 221 9.57 16.31 -3.93
CA TYR A 221 10.25 15.41 -3.00
C TYR A 221 9.32 14.37 -2.37
N GLY A 222 8.05 14.28 -2.78
CA GLY A 222 7.06 13.39 -2.17
C GLY A 222 7.28 11.89 -2.41
N ASP A 223 8.19 11.49 -3.30
CA ASP A 223 8.70 10.12 -3.44
C ASP A 223 9.87 9.81 -2.50
N GLN A 224 10.31 10.77 -1.68
CA GLN A 224 11.43 10.59 -0.76
C GLN A 224 10.90 10.36 0.65
N HIS A 225 11.11 9.17 1.21
CA HIS A 225 10.72 8.84 2.58
C HIS A 225 11.23 9.90 3.58
N ASP A 226 12.52 10.24 3.47
CA ASP A 226 13.19 11.24 4.31
C ASP A 226 12.55 12.63 4.31
N PHE A 227 11.89 13.03 3.22
CA PHE A 227 11.27 14.36 3.10
C PHE A 227 10.18 14.54 4.17
N TYR A 228 9.27 13.58 4.29
CA TYR A 228 8.17 13.64 5.27
C TYR A 228 8.68 13.49 6.70
N PHE A 229 9.57 12.52 6.96
CA PHE A 229 10.00 12.21 8.33
C PHE A 229 11.11 13.13 8.86
N ARG A 230 11.65 14.04 8.04
CA ARG A 230 12.45 15.18 8.55
C ARG A 230 11.58 16.27 9.17
N ASN A 231 10.32 16.38 8.77
CA ASN A 231 9.38 17.37 9.30
C ASN A 231 9.09 17.11 10.79
N GLU A 232 9.28 18.14 11.62
CA GLU A 232 9.08 18.04 13.08
C GLU A 232 7.66 17.64 13.46
N LYS A 233 6.65 18.10 12.71
CA LYS A 233 5.23 17.79 12.98
C LYS A 233 4.92 16.31 12.73
N VAL A 234 5.55 15.71 11.72
CA VAL A 234 5.41 14.27 11.44
C VAL A 234 6.11 13.45 12.54
N LYS A 235 7.29 13.89 13.00
CA LYS A 235 7.97 13.26 14.14
C LYS A 235 7.16 13.36 15.42
N GLU A 236 6.63 14.54 15.74
CA GLU A 236 5.74 14.77 16.89
C GLU A 236 4.52 13.84 16.83
N PHE A 237 3.88 13.72 15.65
CA PHE A 237 2.76 12.82 15.44
C PHE A 237 3.11 11.36 15.78
N LEU A 238 4.25 10.86 15.28
CA LEU A 238 4.70 9.49 15.57
C LEU A 238 5.08 9.30 17.05
N ASP A 239 5.80 10.26 17.64
CA ASP A 239 6.27 10.15 19.03
C ASP A 239 5.12 10.25 20.05
N ASN A 240 3.97 10.79 19.67
CA ASN A 240 2.75 10.76 20.50
C ASN A 240 2.24 9.34 20.76
N ILE A 241 2.59 8.36 19.90
CA ILE A 241 2.22 6.96 20.09
C ILE A 241 3.24 6.31 21.04
N PRO A 242 2.84 5.88 22.26
CA PRO A 242 3.79 5.39 23.27
C PRO A 242 4.68 4.24 22.79
N LEU A 243 4.12 3.31 22.01
CA LEU A 243 4.85 2.16 21.46
C LEU A 243 6.05 2.59 20.59
N PHE A 244 5.93 3.68 19.85
CA PHE A 244 6.96 4.16 18.93
C PHE A 244 8.12 4.84 19.65
N ARG A 245 7.88 5.39 20.84
CA ARG A 245 8.95 5.87 21.74
C ARG A 245 9.75 4.72 22.35
N GLU A 246 9.07 3.63 22.68
CA GLU A 246 9.67 2.45 23.30
C GLU A 246 10.44 1.58 22.29
N ASN A 247 9.98 1.49 21.04
CA ASN A 247 10.58 0.62 20.03
C ASN A 247 10.71 1.32 18.67
N LYS A 248 11.94 1.72 18.34
CA LYS A 248 12.27 2.42 17.09
C LYS A 248 12.14 1.55 15.84
N THR A 249 12.27 0.22 15.94
CA THR A 249 12.05 -0.68 14.80
C THR A 249 10.60 -0.69 14.39
N VAL A 250 9.67 -0.70 15.36
CA VAL A 250 8.23 -0.66 15.10
C VAL A 250 7.80 0.72 14.58
N GLN A 251 8.40 1.80 15.11
CA GLN A 251 8.20 3.14 14.58
C GLN A 251 8.63 3.22 13.11
N TYR A 252 9.78 2.65 12.78
CA TYR A 252 10.31 2.64 11.41
C TYR A 252 9.41 1.86 10.45
N ASP A 253 8.95 0.67 10.84
CA ASP A 253 8.02 -0.12 10.04
C ASP A 253 6.72 0.66 9.78
N PHE A 254 6.18 1.32 10.80
CA PHE A 254 4.97 2.14 10.64
C PHE A 254 5.19 3.39 9.78
N SER A 255 6.37 4.02 9.84
CA SER A 255 6.69 5.14 8.95
C SER A 255 6.80 4.69 7.49
N GLU A 256 7.37 3.51 7.23
CA GLU A 256 7.42 2.93 5.90
C GLU A 256 6.01 2.64 5.38
N LEU A 257 5.13 2.04 6.19
CA LEU A 257 3.73 1.84 5.80
C LEU A 257 2.98 3.15 5.52
N LEU A 258 3.18 4.18 6.35
CA LEU A 258 2.64 5.53 6.11
C LEU A 258 3.15 6.13 4.80
N PHE A 259 4.42 5.95 4.52
CA PHE A 259 5.03 6.46 3.31
C PHE A 259 4.50 5.76 2.08
N ASP A 260 4.58 4.43 2.05
CA ASP A 260 4.23 3.61 0.90
C ASP A 260 2.75 3.69 0.55
N PHE A 261 1.87 3.73 1.55
CA PHE A 261 0.42 3.69 1.30
C PHE A 261 -0.24 5.05 1.25
N TYR A 262 0.37 6.07 1.87
CA TYR A 262 -0.24 7.38 1.97
C TYR A 262 0.61 8.47 1.35
N PHE A 263 1.81 8.72 1.87
CA PHE A 263 2.54 9.94 1.52
C PHE A 263 3.07 9.94 0.08
N LYS A 264 3.60 8.80 -0.39
CA LYS A 264 4.11 8.66 -1.75
C LYS A 264 3.03 8.92 -2.81
N GLU A 265 1.80 8.46 -2.55
CA GLU A 265 0.64 8.69 -3.42
C GLU A 265 0.20 10.16 -3.47
N LEU A 266 0.56 10.96 -2.46
CA LEU A 266 0.31 12.41 -2.48
C LEU A 266 1.14 13.10 -3.55
N GLN A 267 2.38 12.68 -3.81
CA GLN A 267 3.16 13.26 -4.90
C GLN A 267 2.43 13.08 -6.22
N TRP A 268 1.95 11.87 -6.52
CA TRP A 268 1.17 11.60 -7.73
C TRP A 268 -0.11 12.43 -7.76
N SER A 269 -0.87 12.46 -6.66
CA SER A 269 -2.10 13.25 -6.53
C SER A 269 -1.89 14.76 -6.73
N TYR A 270 -0.78 15.29 -6.24
CA TYR A 270 -0.38 16.70 -6.41
C TYR A 270 0.27 16.96 -7.78
N SER A 271 0.87 15.95 -8.40
CA SER A 271 1.47 16.01 -9.73
C SER A 271 0.44 15.87 -10.85
N ILE A 272 -0.67 15.15 -10.66
CA ILE A 272 -1.82 15.09 -11.59
C ILE A 272 -2.50 16.47 -11.75
N LYS A 273 -2.26 17.39 -10.82
CA LYS A 273 -2.51 18.82 -11.02
C LYS A 273 -1.81 19.38 -12.27
N THR A 274 -0.83 18.67 -12.85
CA THR A 274 -0.05 19.06 -14.04
C THR A 274 -0.46 18.28 -15.31
N ALA A 275 -1.51 18.81 -15.98
CA ALA A 275 -1.75 18.81 -17.43
C ALA A 275 -2.04 17.51 -18.23
N ASN A 276 -1.29 16.40 -18.11
CA ASN A 276 -1.33 15.33 -19.12
C ASN A 276 -2.55 14.38 -19.04
N ASP A 277 -2.88 13.85 -17.86
CA ASP A 277 -4.04 12.95 -17.73
C ASP A 277 -5.38 13.68 -17.86
N ILE A 278 -5.43 14.93 -17.37
CA ILE A 278 -6.57 15.82 -17.60
C ILE A 278 -6.72 16.12 -19.09
N TYR A 279 -5.62 16.28 -19.84
CA TYR A 279 -5.68 16.48 -21.29
C TYR A 279 -6.23 15.25 -22.01
N GLU A 280 -5.77 14.04 -21.65
CA GLU A 280 -6.27 12.79 -22.23
C GLU A 280 -7.76 12.55 -21.89
N ILE A 281 -8.17 12.75 -20.63
CA ILE A 281 -9.59 12.68 -20.23
C ILE A 281 -10.41 13.76 -20.94
N LYS A 282 -9.90 15.00 -21.05
CA LYS A 282 -10.56 16.08 -21.83
C LYS A 282 -10.68 15.73 -23.30
N ARG A 283 -9.68 15.07 -23.89
CA ARG A 283 -9.71 14.59 -25.28
C ARG A 283 -10.82 13.56 -25.44
N VAL A 284 -10.89 12.57 -24.56
CA VAL A 284 -11.96 11.56 -24.59
C VAL A 284 -13.35 12.19 -24.36
N ILE A 285 -13.48 13.12 -23.40
CA ILE A 285 -14.71 13.91 -23.18
C ILE A 285 -15.09 14.71 -24.43
N PHE A 286 -14.11 15.29 -25.12
CA PHE A 286 -14.35 16.02 -26.36
C PHE A 286 -14.79 15.10 -27.50
N ASP A 287 -14.06 14.01 -27.74
CA ASP A 287 -14.30 13.04 -28.81
C ASP A 287 -15.68 12.37 -28.69
N LEU A 288 -16.16 12.16 -27.47
CA LEU A 288 -17.47 11.57 -27.18
C LEU A 288 -18.60 12.61 -27.06
N ASN A 289 -18.34 13.88 -27.40
CA ASN A 289 -19.29 14.98 -27.31
C ASN A 289 -19.84 15.22 -25.88
N CYS A 290 -19.02 14.95 -24.87
CA CYS A 290 -19.37 15.09 -23.46
C CYS A 290 -19.24 16.51 -22.91
N THR A 291 -18.75 17.46 -23.72
CA THR A 291 -18.61 18.88 -23.34
C THR A 291 -19.95 19.59 -23.10
N ARG A 292 -21.04 19.06 -23.67
CA ARG A 292 -22.42 19.58 -23.51
C ARG A 292 -23.35 18.46 -23.02
N ALA A 293 -23.08 17.94 -21.83
CA ALA A 293 -23.86 16.84 -21.27
C ALA A 293 -25.32 17.22 -20.96
N ILE A 294 -26.23 16.27 -21.09
CA ILE A 294 -27.62 16.38 -20.62
C ILE A 294 -27.59 16.25 -19.09
N THR A 295 -27.86 17.34 -18.39
CA THR A 295 -27.80 17.42 -16.92
C THR A 295 -29.17 17.41 -16.25
N ALA A 296 -30.26 17.41 -17.04
CA ALA A 296 -31.63 17.48 -16.54
C ALA A 296 -31.94 16.27 -15.64
N PRO A 297 -32.14 16.48 -14.32
CA PRO A 297 -32.37 15.39 -13.37
C PRO A 297 -33.61 14.57 -13.73
N ASP A 298 -34.67 15.23 -14.20
CA ASP A 298 -35.95 14.61 -14.56
C ASP A 298 -35.81 13.63 -15.73
N PHE A 299 -34.96 13.95 -16.71
CA PHE A 299 -34.69 13.05 -17.83
C PHE A 299 -33.85 11.85 -17.38
N ILE A 300 -32.80 12.10 -16.57
CA ILE A 300 -31.95 11.03 -16.04
C ILE A 300 -32.74 10.10 -15.11
N ALA A 301 -33.73 10.60 -14.37
CA ALA A 301 -34.58 9.81 -13.49
C ALA A 301 -35.49 8.81 -14.24
N LYS A 302 -35.66 8.97 -15.57
CA LYS A 302 -36.43 8.03 -16.40
C LYS A 302 -35.69 6.73 -16.72
N PHE A 303 -34.37 6.71 -16.51
CA PHE A 303 -33.57 5.49 -16.56
C PHE A 303 -33.84 4.67 -15.29
N LYS A 304 -34.97 3.96 -15.28
CA LYS A 304 -35.39 3.09 -14.19
C LYS A 304 -35.81 1.74 -14.78
N PHE A 305 -34.88 0.80 -14.81
CA PHE A 305 -35.05 -0.56 -15.28
C PHE A 305 -35.35 -1.48 -14.09
N GLU A 306 -36.45 -2.22 -14.19
CA GLU A 306 -36.84 -3.25 -13.22
C GLU A 306 -36.60 -4.60 -13.88
N LEU A 307 -35.41 -5.16 -13.65
CA LEU A 307 -34.99 -6.43 -14.25
C LEU A 307 -35.51 -7.61 -13.43
N ASN A 308 -36.13 -8.57 -14.10
CA ASN A 308 -36.64 -9.79 -13.49
C ASN A 308 -35.72 -10.98 -13.81
N ILE A 309 -35.31 -11.70 -12.77
CA ILE A 309 -34.50 -12.91 -12.89
C ILE A 309 -35.39 -14.13 -12.63
N PRO A 310 -35.59 -15.01 -13.62
CA PRO A 310 -36.36 -16.24 -13.44
C PRO A 310 -35.76 -17.14 -12.34
N LYS A 311 -36.61 -17.71 -11.47
CA LYS A 311 -36.17 -18.58 -10.36
C LYS A 311 -35.36 -19.80 -10.83
N ASN A 312 -35.68 -20.34 -12.01
CA ASN A 312 -34.97 -21.46 -12.62
C ASN A 312 -33.56 -21.11 -13.10
N MET A 313 -33.27 -19.83 -13.42
CA MET A 313 -31.91 -19.39 -13.75
C MET A 313 -31.04 -19.23 -12.51
N MET A 314 -31.60 -18.79 -11.37
CA MET A 314 -30.86 -18.68 -10.11
C MET A 314 -30.27 -20.02 -9.63
N ILE A 315 -30.89 -21.14 -10.00
CA ILE A 315 -30.46 -22.50 -9.59
C ILE A 315 -29.26 -23.00 -10.40
N ARG A 316 -29.01 -22.45 -11.60
CA ARG A 316 -27.93 -22.88 -12.51
C ARG A 316 -26.65 -22.06 -12.38
N ASN A 317 -26.41 -21.42 -11.24
CA ASN A 317 -25.23 -20.57 -11.04
C ASN A 317 -23.94 -21.39 -11.16
N PHE A 318 -23.27 -21.25 -12.30
CA PHE A 318 -21.90 -21.73 -12.49
C PHE A 318 -20.97 -20.74 -11.81
N LYS A 319 -20.38 -21.08 -10.66
CA LYS A 319 -19.29 -20.26 -10.10
C LYS A 319 -17.99 -20.62 -10.80
N LYS A 320 -17.48 -19.72 -11.66
CA LYS A 320 -16.11 -19.83 -12.16
C LYS A 320 -15.17 -19.20 -11.15
N ASN A 321 -14.36 -20.03 -10.49
CA ASN A 321 -13.36 -19.57 -9.54
C ASN A 321 -12.08 -19.16 -10.28
N PHE A 322 -11.47 -18.04 -9.86
CA PHE A 322 -10.19 -17.58 -10.37
C PHE A 322 -9.05 -18.40 -9.78
N ILE A 323 -8.13 -18.86 -10.63
CA ILE A 323 -6.84 -19.43 -10.23
C ILE A 323 -5.74 -18.62 -10.91
N GLU A 324 -4.78 -18.13 -10.14
CA GLU A 324 -3.57 -17.50 -10.69
C GLU A 324 -2.73 -18.55 -11.42
N ASP A 325 -2.62 -18.45 -12.75
CA ASP A 325 -1.69 -19.25 -13.54
C ASP A 325 -0.52 -18.39 -14.05
N LYS A 326 0.66 -19.00 -14.20
CA LYS A 326 1.89 -18.33 -14.64
C LYS A 326 1.87 -17.97 -16.12
N VAL A 327 1.04 -18.63 -16.93
CA VAL A 327 1.05 -18.56 -18.40
C VAL A 327 -0.15 -17.79 -18.98
N ASP A 328 -1.35 -17.96 -18.42
CA ASP A 328 -2.57 -17.29 -18.91
C ASP A 328 -3.19 -16.42 -17.80
N PRO A 329 -3.39 -15.10 -18.00
CA PRO A 329 -3.89 -14.20 -16.95
C PRO A 329 -5.39 -14.36 -16.65
N ILE A 330 -6.14 -15.11 -17.45
CA ILE A 330 -7.57 -15.35 -17.28
C ILE A 330 -7.83 -16.85 -17.54
N LEU A 331 -7.60 -17.70 -16.55
CA LEU A 331 -7.86 -19.14 -16.64
C LEU A 331 -9.07 -19.51 -15.80
N PHE A 332 -10.12 -19.96 -16.48
CA PHE A 332 -11.37 -20.37 -15.85
C PHE A 332 -11.31 -21.83 -15.41
N LYS A 333 -11.57 -22.10 -14.12
CA LYS A 333 -11.94 -23.44 -13.68
C LYS A 333 -13.46 -23.48 -13.47
N GLU A 334 -14.13 -24.30 -14.25
CA GLU A 334 -15.56 -24.57 -14.07
C GLU A 334 -15.72 -25.50 -12.88
N ASP A 335 -16.06 -24.94 -11.72
CA ASP A 335 -16.54 -25.75 -10.61
C ASP A 335 -18.03 -26.00 -10.85
N ILE A 336 -18.35 -27.19 -11.36
CA ILE A 336 -19.72 -27.67 -11.42
C ILE A 336 -20.11 -28.03 -9.99
N GLU A 337 -20.70 -27.09 -9.25
CA GLU A 337 -21.46 -27.45 -8.04
C GLU A 337 -22.70 -28.24 -8.50
N ILE A 338 -22.63 -29.56 -8.37
CA ILE A 338 -23.82 -30.41 -8.52
C ILE A 338 -24.70 -30.15 -7.30
N VAL A 339 -25.63 -29.20 -7.43
CA VAL A 339 -26.74 -29.08 -6.49
C VAL A 339 -27.63 -30.29 -6.72
N ASN A 340 -27.41 -31.34 -5.93
CA ASN A 340 -28.19 -32.55 -6.01
C ASN A 340 -29.65 -32.23 -5.60
N MET A 341 -30.57 -32.29 -6.57
CA MET A 341 -32.00 -32.05 -6.33
C MET A 341 -32.71 -33.25 -5.67
N PHE A 342 -31.98 -34.34 -5.38
CA PHE A 342 -32.52 -35.54 -4.72
C PHE A 342 -31.45 -36.22 -3.85
N ASP A 343 -31.28 -35.79 -2.58
CA ASP A 343 -30.98 -36.76 -1.52
C ASP A 343 -31.29 -36.21 -0.12
N ASP A 344 -32.10 -36.97 0.62
CA ASP A 344 -32.86 -36.57 1.80
C ASP A 344 -32.15 -36.91 3.13
N LYS A 345 -30.82 -37.09 3.15
CA LYS A 345 -30.10 -37.55 4.37
C LYS A 345 -28.66 -37.02 4.54
N ALA A 346 -28.41 -35.74 4.33
CA ALA A 346 -27.22 -35.10 4.90
C ALA A 346 -27.60 -34.45 6.24
N LYS A 347 -27.14 -35.02 7.36
CA LYS A 347 -27.27 -34.38 8.67
C LYS A 347 -26.60 -33.00 8.63
N LEU A 348 -27.39 -31.94 8.79
CA LEU A 348 -26.91 -30.64 9.20
C LEU A 348 -26.19 -30.80 10.55
N TYR A 349 -24.90 -30.50 10.58
CA TYR A 349 -24.18 -30.34 11.83
C TYR A 349 -24.39 -28.91 12.30
N ASP A 350 -25.00 -28.77 13.47
CA ASP A 350 -25.03 -27.52 14.21
C ASP A 350 -23.62 -27.27 14.77
N LEU A 351 -23.01 -26.15 14.40
CA LEU A 351 -21.65 -25.79 14.83
C LEU A 351 -21.60 -25.34 16.30
N ASP A 352 -22.75 -25.16 16.95
CA ASP A 352 -22.84 -24.79 18.38
C ASP A 352 -22.73 -26.00 19.34
N VAL A 353 -22.50 -27.22 18.82
CA VAL A 353 -22.38 -28.47 19.63
C VAL A 353 -21.01 -29.16 19.48
N ILE A 354 -20.01 -28.48 18.88
CA ILE A 354 -18.63 -28.97 18.93
C ILE A 354 -18.01 -28.51 20.25
N ASP A 355 -18.07 -29.43 21.20
CA ASP A 355 -17.61 -29.38 22.58
C ASP A 355 -16.14 -28.88 22.75
N ASP A 356 -15.99 -27.65 23.25
CA ASP A 356 -14.72 -27.00 23.65
C ASP A 356 -13.92 -27.84 24.68
N GLU A 357 -14.53 -28.82 25.38
CA GLU A 357 -13.83 -29.63 26.37
C GLU A 357 -12.85 -30.66 25.76
N LYS A 358 -13.07 -31.10 24.52
CA LYS A 358 -12.16 -32.05 23.86
C LYS A 358 -10.85 -31.41 23.39
N GLU A 359 -10.83 -30.12 23.05
CA GLU A 359 -9.58 -29.41 22.75
C GLU A 359 -8.81 -29.04 24.03
N MET A 360 -9.51 -28.74 25.13
CA MET A 360 -8.89 -28.45 26.43
C MET A 360 -8.11 -29.65 27.02
N ASN A 361 -8.53 -30.88 26.75
CA ASN A 361 -7.79 -32.08 27.20
C ASN A 361 -6.51 -32.34 26.39
N ASN A 362 -6.44 -31.90 25.12
CA ASN A 362 -5.21 -31.96 24.34
C ASN A 362 -4.17 -30.90 24.76
N LEU A 363 -4.60 -29.81 25.43
CA LEU A 363 -3.71 -28.77 25.99
C LEU A 363 -3.02 -29.19 27.31
N ASN A 364 -3.55 -30.16 28.04
CA ASN A 364 -2.91 -30.66 29.27
C ASN A 364 -1.72 -31.61 28.99
N VAL A 365 -1.56 -32.09 27.76
CA VAL A 365 -0.37 -32.88 27.33
C VAL A 365 0.84 -31.98 27.02
N ILE A 366 0.64 -30.66 26.84
CA ILE A 366 1.71 -29.71 26.45
C ILE A 366 2.33 -28.98 27.66
N LYS A 367 1.67 -28.99 28.83
CA LYS A 367 2.19 -28.36 30.06
C LYS A 367 3.54 -28.93 30.56
N PRO A 368 3.88 -30.23 30.39
CA PRO A 368 5.19 -30.75 30.81
C PRO A 368 6.34 -30.30 29.89
N SER A 369 6.11 -30.10 28.59
CA SER A 369 7.17 -29.73 27.64
C SER A 369 7.60 -28.27 27.80
N ILE A 370 6.65 -27.36 28.07
CA ILE A 370 6.95 -25.93 28.27
C ILE A 370 7.78 -25.68 29.54
N LYS A 371 7.69 -26.56 30.55
CA LYS A 371 8.48 -26.46 31.78
C LYS A 371 9.93 -26.92 31.55
N GLN A 372 10.12 -28.01 30.80
CA GLN A 372 11.44 -28.49 30.41
C GLN A 372 12.17 -27.51 29.47
N ASP A 373 11.45 -26.91 28.51
CA ASP A 373 12.04 -25.93 27.59
C ASP A 373 12.42 -24.61 28.30
N LYS A 374 11.69 -24.22 29.35
CA LYS A 374 12.03 -23.05 30.17
C LYS A 374 13.30 -23.27 30.99
N ASP A 375 13.49 -24.47 31.53
CA ASP A 375 14.68 -24.80 32.33
C ASP A 375 15.93 -24.90 31.44
N ILE A 376 15.79 -25.48 30.24
CA ILE A 376 16.88 -25.51 29.22
C ILE A 376 17.26 -24.10 28.78
N LEU A 377 16.29 -23.21 28.52
CA LEU A 377 16.55 -21.80 28.16
C LEU A 377 17.19 -20.98 29.29
N LEU A 378 16.91 -21.33 30.56
CA LEU A 378 17.52 -20.68 31.71
C LEU A 378 18.98 -21.13 31.90
N GLU A 379 19.26 -22.42 31.69
CA GLU A 379 20.63 -22.97 31.70
C GLU A 379 21.48 -22.36 30.58
N GLU A 380 20.96 -22.29 29.34
CA GLU A 380 21.69 -21.67 28.22
C GLU A 380 22.01 -20.18 28.45
N LYS A 381 21.09 -19.43 29.09
CA LYS A 381 21.34 -18.03 29.47
C LYS A 381 22.39 -17.92 30.56
N ASN A 382 22.34 -18.79 31.58
CA ASN A 382 23.31 -18.79 32.67
C ASN A 382 24.71 -19.20 32.18
N ASP A 383 24.80 -20.12 31.24
CA ASP A 383 26.07 -20.53 30.64
C ASP A 383 26.67 -19.45 29.73
N LYS A 384 25.85 -18.72 28.98
CA LYS A 384 26.30 -17.54 28.23
C LYS A 384 26.82 -16.43 29.15
N ILE A 385 26.18 -16.20 30.29
CA ILE A 385 26.62 -15.21 31.29
C ILE A 385 27.94 -15.66 31.93
N LYS A 386 28.08 -16.93 32.32
CA LYS A 386 29.34 -17.48 32.87
C LYS A 386 30.49 -17.40 31.86
N LEU A 387 30.22 -17.70 30.59
CA LEU A 387 31.23 -17.59 29.52
C LEU A 387 31.68 -16.14 29.31
N ALA A 388 30.75 -15.18 29.37
CA ALA A 388 31.06 -13.75 29.28
C ALA A 388 31.89 -13.27 30.48
N GLN A 389 31.54 -13.68 31.71
CA GLN A 389 32.31 -13.36 32.91
C GLN A 389 33.73 -13.94 32.88
N LYS A 390 33.88 -15.17 32.38
CA LYS A 390 35.20 -15.81 32.23
C LYS A 390 36.06 -15.06 31.21
N LYS A 391 35.50 -14.68 30.05
CA LYS A 391 36.19 -13.85 29.05
C LYS A 391 36.59 -12.47 29.59
N GLU A 392 35.75 -11.86 30.43
CA GLU A 392 36.08 -10.58 31.07
C GLU A 392 37.22 -10.71 32.10
N GLN A 393 37.24 -11.80 32.87
CA GLN A 393 38.33 -12.10 33.81
C GLN A 393 39.64 -12.38 33.06
N GLU A 394 39.61 -13.20 32.01
CA GLU A 394 40.76 -13.48 31.15
C GLU A 394 41.31 -12.18 30.52
N ALA A 395 40.43 -11.29 30.04
CA ALA A 395 40.84 -9.98 29.52
C ALA A 395 41.47 -9.07 30.60
N LYS A 396 40.96 -9.08 31.84
CA LYS A 396 41.55 -8.35 32.97
C LYS A 396 42.92 -8.91 33.36
N GLU A 397 43.10 -10.22 33.34
CA GLU A 397 44.39 -10.87 33.61
C GLU A 397 45.41 -10.59 32.51
N LEU A 398 45.00 -10.67 31.24
CA LEU A 398 45.85 -10.32 30.09
C LEU A 398 46.30 -8.86 30.17
N LYS A 399 45.39 -7.94 30.51
CA LYS A 399 45.71 -6.51 30.72
C LYS A 399 46.70 -6.30 31.88
N LYS A 400 46.58 -7.07 32.97
CA LYS A 400 47.54 -7.06 34.08
C LYS A 400 48.91 -7.61 33.67
N LYS A 401 48.98 -8.70 32.91
CA LYS A 401 50.22 -9.27 32.37
C LYS A 401 50.94 -8.27 31.45
N LEU A 402 50.22 -7.71 30.47
CA LEU A 402 50.77 -6.69 29.56
C LEU A 402 51.29 -5.45 30.31
N ARG A 403 50.63 -5.03 31.39
CA ARG A 403 51.09 -3.91 32.23
C ARG A 403 52.38 -4.25 32.99
N ARG A 404 52.53 -5.49 33.46
CA ARG A 404 53.76 -5.97 34.13
C ARG A 404 54.91 -6.09 33.13
N GLU A 405 54.67 -6.66 31.96
CA GLU A 405 55.67 -6.77 30.89
C GLU A 405 56.15 -5.39 30.44
N ARG A 406 55.24 -4.43 30.21
CA ARG A 406 55.62 -3.04 29.92
C ARG A 406 56.47 -2.42 31.04
N ALA A 407 56.16 -2.69 32.30
CA ALA A 407 56.92 -2.15 33.43
C ALA A 407 58.32 -2.77 33.54
N ILE A 408 58.48 -4.06 33.23
CA ILE A 408 59.78 -4.74 33.17
C ILE A 408 60.62 -4.16 32.03
N LEU A 409 60.04 -4.03 30.84
CA LEU A 409 60.70 -3.45 29.66
C LEU A 409 61.16 -2.01 29.92
N LEU A 410 60.36 -1.22 30.63
CA LEU A 410 60.72 0.15 31.05
C LEU A 410 61.86 0.18 32.08
N LYS A 411 61.92 -0.81 32.98
CA LYS A 411 63.04 -0.95 33.93
C LYS A 411 64.34 -1.35 33.21
N GLU A 412 64.27 -2.31 32.30
CA GLU A 412 65.43 -2.73 31.49
C GLU A 412 65.97 -1.60 30.62
N GLN A 413 65.08 -0.81 30.01
CA GLN A 413 65.48 0.41 29.29
C GLN A 413 66.16 1.41 30.22
N ARG A 414 65.62 1.66 31.42
CA ARG A 414 66.24 2.56 32.40
C ARG A 414 67.61 2.07 32.88
N GLU A 415 67.80 0.76 33.09
CA GLU A 415 69.11 0.21 33.45
C GLU A 415 70.11 0.33 32.30
N LYS A 416 69.70 0.08 31.05
CA LYS A 416 70.54 0.33 29.88
C LYS A 416 70.97 1.80 29.78
N PHE A 417 70.04 2.74 29.96
CA PHE A 417 70.38 4.17 30.00
C PHE A 417 71.33 4.52 31.15
N ARG A 418 71.13 3.95 32.35
CA ARG A 418 72.01 4.17 33.49
C ARG A 418 73.42 3.59 33.26
N LEU A 419 73.53 2.42 32.64
CA LEU A 419 74.83 1.82 32.28
C LEU A 419 75.55 2.67 31.23
N GLN A 420 74.83 3.18 30.22
CA GLN A 420 75.36 4.13 29.25
C GLN A 420 75.82 5.43 29.91
N GLU A 421 75.08 5.97 30.88
CA GLU A 421 75.52 7.15 31.65
C GLU A 421 76.79 6.88 32.47
N VAL A 422 76.91 5.70 33.08
CA VAL A 422 78.11 5.31 33.86
C VAL A 422 79.31 5.12 32.95
N GLU A 423 79.14 4.50 31.77
CA GLU A 423 80.20 4.42 30.76
C GLU A 423 80.58 5.79 30.21
N ALA A 424 79.60 6.66 29.94
CA ALA A 424 79.86 8.04 29.49
C ALA A 424 80.62 8.83 30.56
N LYS A 425 80.27 8.68 31.84
CA LYS A 425 81.01 9.29 32.96
C LYS A 425 82.42 8.72 33.14
N LYS A 426 82.62 7.41 32.92
CA LYS A 426 83.95 6.78 32.93
C LYS A 426 84.81 7.23 31.75
N LYS A 427 84.24 7.35 30.55
CA LYS A 427 84.94 7.92 29.38
C LYS A 427 85.30 9.39 29.63
N ALA A 428 84.36 10.19 30.13
CA ALA A 428 84.62 11.60 30.46
C ALA A 428 85.67 11.78 31.58
N SER A 429 85.73 10.87 32.56
CA SER A 429 86.76 10.92 33.61
C SER A 429 88.12 10.43 33.11
N ALA A 430 88.16 9.42 32.24
CA ALA A 430 89.37 8.97 31.55
C ALA A 430 89.94 10.06 30.62
N ASP A 431 89.08 10.74 29.85
CA ASP A 431 89.46 11.87 29.00
C ASP A 431 89.98 13.06 29.83
N ARG A 432 89.35 13.35 30.99
CA ARG A 432 89.86 14.35 31.93
C ARG A 432 91.20 13.95 32.55
N ALA A 433 91.42 12.67 32.83
CA ALA A 433 92.69 12.17 33.35
C ALA A 433 93.81 12.19 32.29
N GLN A 434 93.50 11.86 31.04
CA GLN A 434 94.42 12.00 29.89
C GLN A 434 94.75 13.47 29.61
N ASN A 435 93.76 14.37 29.65
CA ASN A 435 94.00 15.81 29.51
C ASN A 435 94.83 16.38 30.68
N ARG A 436 94.65 15.90 31.91
CA ARG A 436 95.53 16.26 33.04
C ARG A 436 96.95 15.71 32.90
N LYS A 437 97.15 14.51 32.33
CA LYS A 437 98.49 13.99 31.99
C LYS A 437 99.16 14.82 30.89
N ARG A 438 98.44 15.14 29.82
CA ARG A 438 98.92 16.03 28.74
C ARG A 438 99.25 17.44 29.24
N GLN A 439 98.46 17.99 30.16
CA GLN A 439 98.79 19.28 30.82
C GLN A 439 100.03 19.18 31.73
N LYS A 440 100.22 18.08 32.47
CA LYS A 440 101.44 17.88 33.27
C LYS A 440 102.69 17.68 32.40
N GLU A 441 102.57 17.01 31.26
CA GLU A 441 103.66 16.88 30.28
C GLU A 441 104.00 18.24 29.64
N GLN A 442 103.00 19.08 29.32
CA GLN A 442 103.24 20.45 28.84
C GLN A 442 103.87 21.37 29.91
N ILE A 443 103.57 21.17 31.20
CA ILE A 443 104.19 21.92 32.30
C ILE A 443 105.65 21.48 32.54
N ASN A 444 105.99 20.21 32.31
CA ASN A 444 107.37 19.71 32.40
C ASN A 444 108.26 20.15 31.21
N ILE A 445 107.69 20.49 30.06
CA ILE A 445 108.44 21.02 28.91
C ILE A 445 108.81 22.51 29.11
N LYS A 446 108.06 23.28 29.92
CA LYS A 446 108.38 24.68 30.25
C LYS A 446 109.39 24.87 31.40
N LYS A 447 109.90 23.80 32.02
CA LYS A 447 110.94 23.84 33.06
C LYS A 447 112.27 23.19 32.62
N ARG A 448 112.64 23.35 31.35
CA ARG A 448 114.03 23.20 30.92
C ARG A 448 114.65 24.59 30.76
N PRO A 449 115.76 24.91 31.45
CA PRO A 449 116.48 26.15 31.24
C PRO A 449 117.21 26.03 29.90
N THR A 450 116.99 27.00 29.03
CA THR A 450 117.92 27.28 27.93
C THR A 450 118.83 28.41 28.35
N ILE A 451 120.11 28.12 28.16
CA ILE A 451 121.33 28.87 28.44
C ILE A 451 121.31 30.24 27.78
#